data_AF-M3FRX7-F1
#
_entry.id   AF-M3FRX7-F1
#
_cell.length_a   1.000
_cell.length_b   1.000
_cell.length_c   1.000
_cell.angle_alpha   90.00
_cell.angle_beta   90.00
_cell.angle_gamma   90.00
#
_symmetry.space_group_name_H-M   'P 1'
#
loop_
_entity.id
_entity.type
_entity.pdbx_description
1 polymer ?
#
loop_
_entity_poly.entity_id
_entity_poly.type
_entity_poly.pdbx_seq_one_letter_code
_entity_poly.pdbx_strand_id
1 'polypeptide(L)'
;MIGFTFYWENPTVRKYSGISFVNFLYFLGFLLASALVSWIPVAGPWLGHIVHLVGILIYLGISGLLLYNYTSTKKIALKIPERHLSHLESYIH
;
A
#
# COMPACT_ATOMS: atom_id res chain seq x y z
N MET A 1 10.44 3.85 10.92
CA MET A 1 11.84 3.38 11.04
C MET A 1 12.16 2.73 12.39
N ILE A 2 11.56 3.16 13.52
CA ILE A 2 11.82 2.60 14.86
C ILE A 2 11.74 1.06 14.92
N GLY A 3 10.77 0.43 14.24
CA GLY A 3 10.67 -1.04 14.15
C GLY A 3 11.84 -1.72 13.42
N PHE A 4 12.44 -1.07 12.42
CA PHE A 4 13.65 -1.55 11.73
C PHE A 4 14.89 -1.39 12.61
N THR A 5 15.00 -0.28 13.34
CA THR A 5 16.21 0.08 14.08
C THR A 5 16.34 -0.63 15.42
N PHE A 6 15.22 -0.87 16.11
CA PHE A 6 15.21 -1.38 17.49
C PHE A 6 14.69 -2.82 17.64
N TYR A 7 13.94 -3.33 16.66
CA TYR A 7 13.26 -4.63 16.75
C TYR A 7 13.54 -5.55 15.55
N TRP A 8 14.72 -5.38 14.93
CA TRP A 8 15.13 -6.12 13.72
C TRP A 8 15.10 -7.64 13.89
N GLU A 9 15.40 -8.12 15.09
CA GLU A 9 15.42 -9.55 15.41
C GLU A 9 14.03 -10.18 15.46
N ASN A 10 12.96 -9.38 15.62
CA ASN A 10 11.60 -9.89 15.60
C ASN A 10 11.11 -10.03 14.14
N PRO A 11 10.88 -11.25 13.63
CA PRO A 11 10.57 -11.49 12.23
C PRO A 11 9.23 -10.86 11.81
N THR A 12 8.26 -10.78 12.73
CA THR A 12 6.96 -10.13 12.48
C THR A 12 7.14 -8.62 12.36
N VAL A 13 7.79 -7.99 13.34
CA VAL A 13 8.01 -6.53 13.30
C VAL A 13 8.82 -6.13 12.06
N ARG A 14 9.84 -6.92 11.72
CA ARG A 14 10.64 -6.72 10.50
C ARG A 14 9.80 -6.78 9.23
N LYS A 15 8.93 -7.79 9.10
CA LYS A 15 8.04 -7.94 7.94
C LYS A 15 7.09 -6.76 7.79
N TYR A 16 6.35 -6.40 8.84
CA TYR A 16 5.37 -5.31 8.77
C TYR A 16 6.03 -3.94 8.62
N SER A 17 7.19 -3.72 9.25
CA SER A 17 7.98 -2.52 9.05
C SER A 17 8.50 -2.42 7.61
N GLY A 18 8.93 -3.54 7.01
CA GLY A 18 9.32 -3.64 5.61
C GLY A 18 8.19 -3.25 4.67
N ILE A 19 7.02 -3.86 4.83
CA ILE A 19 5.86 -3.57 3.98
C ILE A 19 5.38 -2.13 4.17
N SER A 20 5.40 -1.61 5.40
CA SER A 20 5.06 -0.21 5.68
C SER A 20 6.05 0.77 5.01
N PHE A 21 7.33 0.42 4.97
CA PHE A 21 8.33 1.22 4.24
C PHE A 21 8.09 1.23 2.73
N VAL A 22 7.75 0.07 2.14
CA VAL A 22 7.36 -0.01 0.73
C VAL A 22 6.10 0.83 0.46
N ASN A 23 5.10 0.80 1.35
CA ASN A 23 3.91 1.63 1.24
C ASN A 23 4.25 3.14 1.26
N PHE A 24 5.21 3.55 2.10
CA PHE A 24 5.71 4.93 2.11
C PHE A 24 6.40 5.31 0.80
N LEU A 25 7.25 4.44 0.23
CA LEU A 25 7.87 4.68 -1.07
C LEU A 25 6.82 4.79 -2.19
N TYR A 26 5.76 3.99 -2.12
CA TYR A 26 4.65 4.06 -3.06
C TYR A 26 3.93 5.41 -2.97
N PHE A 27 3.65 5.89 -1.76
CA PHE A 27 3.10 7.24 -1.53
C PHE A 27 4.03 8.35 -2.05
N LEU A 28 5.34 8.23 -1.82
CA LEU A 28 6.33 9.17 -2.35
C LEU A 28 6.29 9.22 -3.89
N GLY A 29 6.10 8.07 -4.54
CA GLY A 29 5.89 7.99 -5.99
C GLY A 29 4.66 8.80 -6.44
N PHE A 30 3.52 8.66 -5.75
CA PHE A 30 2.33 9.47 -6.01
C PHE A 30 2.54 10.97 -5.80
N LEU A 31 3.31 11.35 -4.77
CA LEU A 31 3.66 12.75 -4.53
C LEU A 31 4.49 13.32 -5.68
N LEU A 32 5.50 12.58 -6.15
CA LEU A 32 6.32 12.99 -7.29
C LEU A 32 5.50 13.08 -8.58
N ALA A 33 4.65 12.08 -8.85
CA ALA A 33 3.76 12.09 -10.01
C ALA A 33 2.78 13.28 -9.95
N SER A 34 2.20 13.56 -8.79
CA SER A 34 1.35 14.73 -8.57
C SER A 34 2.10 16.02 -8.89
N ALA A 35 3.34 16.15 -8.41
CA ALA A 35 4.17 17.34 -8.67
C ALA A 35 4.44 17.55 -10.16
N LEU A 36 4.77 16.48 -10.89
CA LEU A 36 4.99 16.52 -12.34
C LEU A 36 3.71 16.88 -13.11
N VAL A 37 2.58 16.28 -12.75
CA VAL A 37 1.28 16.56 -13.39
C VAL A 37 0.82 17.99 -13.12
N SER A 38 1.19 18.55 -11.97
CA SER A 38 0.84 19.92 -11.58
C SER A 38 1.47 20.99 -12.48
N TRP A 39 2.52 20.66 -13.23
CA TRP A 39 3.15 21.58 -14.19
C TRP A 39 2.40 21.71 -15.52
N ILE A 40 1.37 20.90 -15.77
CA ILE A 40 0.56 21.02 -16.98
C ILE A 40 -0.25 22.34 -16.94
N PRO A 41 -0.18 23.19 -17.97
CA PRO A 41 -0.94 24.44 -18.00
C PRO A 41 -2.45 24.19 -17.85
N VAL A 42 -3.14 25.10 -17.14
CA VAL A 42 -4.61 25.12 -16.95
C VAL A 42 -5.17 23.96 -16.11
N ALA A 43 -4.99 22.71 -16.54
CA ALA A 43 -5.56 21.53 -15.89
C ALA A 43 -4.63 20.85 -14.87
N GLY A 44 -3.31 21.13 -14.93
CA GLY A 44 -2.30 20.46 -14.11
C GLY A 44 -2.56 20.53 -12.61
N PRO A 45 -2.84 21.71 -12.02
CA PRO A 45 -3.08 21.82 -10.58
C PRO A 45 -4.25 20.94 -10.11
N TRP A 46 -5.35 20.90 -10.86
CA TRP A 46 -6.51 20.06 -10.54
C TRP A 46 -6.17 18.57 -10.61
N LEU A 47 -5.52 18.15 -11.69
CA LEU A 47 -5.10 16.76 -11.88
C LEU A 47 -4.08 16.33 -10.83
N GLY A 48 -3.13 17.20 -10.49
CA GLY A 48 -2.16 16.98 -9.42
C GLY A 48 -2.86 16.71 -8.08
N HIS A 49 -3.80 17.56 -7.68
CA HIS A 49 -4.57 17.35 -6.45
C HIS A 49 -5.35 16.03 -6.43
N ILE A 50 -5.94 15.62 -7.56
CA ILE A 50 -6.63 14.33 -7.66
C ILE A 50 -5.65 13.18 -7.48
N VAL A 51 -4.51 13.20 -8.19
CA VAL A 51 -3.46 12.18 -8.09
C VAL A 51 -2.93 12.10 -6.65
N HIS A 52 -2.69 13.24 -6.01
CA HIS A 52 -2.25 13.30 -4.63
C HIS A 52 -3.28 12.73 -3.66
N LEU A 53 -4.55 13.10 -3.81
CA LEU A 53 -5.64 12.61 -2.97
C LEU A 53 -5.80 11.08 -3.08
N VAL A 54 -5.73 10.54 -4.29
CA VAL A 54 -5.74 9.09 -4.52
C VAL A 54 -4.55 8.42 -3.82
N GLY A 55 -3.36 9.01 -3.93
CA GLY A 55 -2.17 8.56 -3.21
C GLY A 55 -2.37 8.50 -1.69
N ILE A 56 -2.96 9.56 -1.11
CA ILE A 56 -3.28 9.60 0.34
C ILE A 56 -4.26 8.48 0.71
N LEU A 57 -5.35 8.30 -0.04
CA LEU A 57 -6.37 7.29 0.25
C LEU A 57 -5.80 5.87 0.21
N ILE A 58 -4.99 5.56 -0.81
CA ILE A 58 -4.32 4.26 -0.93
C ILE A 58 -3.33 4.06 0.23
N TYR A 59 -2.53 5.07 0.52
CA TYR A 59 -1.55 5.02 1.60
C TYR A 59 -2.21 4.78 2.96
N LEU A 60 -3.30 5.49 3.26
CA LEU A 60 -4.06 5.34 4.50
C LEU A 60 -4.72 3.96 4.58
N GLY A 61 -5.34 3.50 3.48
CA GLY A 61 -6.01 2.21 3.40
C GLY A 61 -5.05 1.04 3.65
N ILE A 62 -3.90 1.03 2.98
CA ILE A 62 -2.87 0.01 3.18
C ILE A 62 -2.29 0.11 4.59
N SER A 63 -2.00 1.32 5.09
CA SER A 63 -1.47 1.50 6.45
C SER A 63 -2.45 0.99 7.51
N GLY A 64 -3.74 1.29 7.37
CA GLY A 64 -4.80 0.82 8.25
C GLY A 64 -4.94 -0.71 8.21
N LEU A 65 -4.87 -1.32 7.02
CA LEU A 65 -4.90 -2.77 6.86
C LEU A 65 -3.67 -3.44 7.48
N LEU A 66 -2.47 -2.87 7.28
CA LEU A 66 -1.24 -3.36 7.89
C LEU A 66 -1.28 -3.26 9.41
N LEU A 67 -1.75 -2.12 9.93
CA LEU A 67 -1.89 -1.91 11.37
C LEU A 67 -2.91 -2.89 11.97
N TYR A 68 -4.07 -3.06 11.32
CA TYR A 68 -5.08 -4.03 11.74
C TYR A 68 -4.52 -5.46 11.76
N ASN A 69 -3.81 -5.86 10.71
CA ASN A 69 -3.20 -7.19 10.61
C ASN A 69 -2.02 -7.40 11.57
N TYR A 70 -1.42 -6.33 12.08
CA TYR A 70 -0.35 -6.40 13.07
C TYR A 70 -0.93 -6.48 14.50
N THR A 71 -1.99 -5.74 14.79
CA THR A 71 -2.61 -5.69 16.12
C THR A 71 -3.64 -6.79 16.36
N SER A 72 -4.34 -7.24 15.32
CA SER A 72 -5.34 -8.30 15.41
C SER A 72 -4.73 -9.66 15.10
N THR A 73 -4.96 -10.64 15.97
CA THR A 73 -4.60 -12.06 15.74
C THR A 73 -5.37 -12.66 14.55
N LYS A 74 -6.49 -12.05 14.16
CA LYS A 74 -7.24 -12.37 12.92
C LYS A 74 -6.64 -11.61 11.75
N LYS A 75 -5.79 -12.30 10.99
CA LYS A 75 -5.29 -11.76 9.71
C LYS A 75 -6.46 -11.64 8.74
N ILE A 76 -6.65 -10.45 8.16
CA ILE A 76 -7.37 -10.29 6.91
C ILE A 76 -6.47 -10.90 5.83
N ALA A 77 -6.41 -12.23 5.79
CA ALA A 77 -6.16 -12.90 4.55
C ALA A 77 -7.41 -12.60 3.72
N LEU A 78 -7.26 -11.86 2.62
CA LEU A 78 -8.26 -11.90 1.55
C LEU A 78 -8.47 -13.38 1.24
N LYS A 79 -9.53 -13.96 1.81
CA LYS A 79 -9.86 -15.36 1.65
C LYS A 79 -10.45 -15.41 0.25
N ILE A 80 -9.58 -15.46 -0.76
CA ILE A 80 -10.00 -15.69 -2.14
C ILE A 80 -10.81 -16.98 -2.07
N PRO A 81 -12.12 -16.94 -2.37
CA PRO A 81 -12.95 -18.14 -2.30
C PRO A 81 -12.29 -19.23 -3.13
N GLU A 82 -12.18 -20.45 -2.60
CA GLU A 82 -11.49 -21.55 -3.32
C GLU A 82 -12.08 -21.80 -4.72
N ARG A 83 -13.37 -21.48 -4.91
CA ARG A 83 -14.04 -21.46 -6.23
C ARG A 83 -13.42 -20.49 -7.24
N HIS A 84 -12.90 -19.34 -6.82
CA HIS A 84 -12.24 -18.40 -7.71
C HIS A 84 -10.82 -18.86 -8.05
N LEU A 85 -10.12 -19.48 -7.10
CA LEU A 85 -8.81 -20.10 -7.34
C LEU A 85 -8.90 -21.24 -8.35
N SER A 86 -9.87 -22.14 -8.19
CA SER A 86 -10.09 -23.26 -9.12
C SER A 86 -10.46 -22.79 -10.53
N HIS A 87 -11.20 -21.68 -10.66
CA HIS A 87 -11.53 -21.09 -11.95
C HIS A 87 -10.32 -20.42 -12.62
N LEU A 88 -9.39 -19.85 -11.84
CA LEU A 88 -8.15 -19.28 -12.39
C LEU A 88 -7.17 -20.38 -12.83
N GLU A 89 -7.07 -21.48 -12.09
CA GLU A 89 -6.27 -22.64 -12.48
C GLU A 89 -6.77 -23.29 -13.77
N SER A 90 -8.09 -23.32 -14.02
CA SER A 90 -8.63 -23.89 -15.25
C SER A 90 -8.30 -23.10 -16.53
N TYR A 91 -7.79 -21.87 -16.43
CA TYR A 91 -7.36 -21.06 -17.57
C TYR A 91 -5.84 -21.17 -17.85
N ILE A 92 -5.09 -21.80 -16.96
CA ILE A 92 -3.63 -21.98 -17.10
C ILE A 92 -3.29 -23.33 -17.74
N HIS A 93 -4.29 -24.20 -17.95
CA HIS A 93 -4.14 -25.54 -18.49
C HIS A 93 -4.82 -25.71 -19.85
#